data_AF-A0A0C3QK76-F1
#
_entry.id   AF-A0A0C3QK76-F1
#
_cell.length_a   1.000
_cell.length_b   1.000
_cell.length_c   1.000
_cell.angle_alpha   90.00
_cell.angle_beta   90.00
_cell.angle_gamma   90.00
#
_symmetry.space_group_name_H-M   'P 1'
#
loop_
_entity.id
_entity.type
_entity.pdbx_description
1 polymer ?
#
loop_
_entity_poly.entity_id
_entity_poly.type
_entity_poly.pdbx_seq_one_letter_code
_entity_poly.pdbx_strand_id
1 'polypeptide(L)' 'MVYNLANRIPEKQRIYQAMSKPVYMRPPRSKLYVYSYYGLFTVVSMGTLFQTYQLIRGKPAE' A
#
# COMPACT_ATOMS: atom_id res chain seq x y z
N MET A 1 5.54 -34.28 -7.09
CA MET A 1 4.20 -34.63 -6.55
C MET A 1 3.44 -33.33 -6.39
N VAL A 2 2.46 -33.05 -7.26
CA VAL A 2 1.58 -31.88 -7.10
C VAL A 2 0.55 -32.25 -6.04
N TYR A 3 0.58 -31.56 -4.90
CA TYR A 3 -0.37 -31.74 -3.82
C TYR A 3 -1.81 -31.57 -4.34
N ASN A 4 -2.74 -32.40 -3.86
CA ASN A 4 -4.16 -32.46 -4.27
C ASN A 4 -4.96 -31.21 -3.79
N LEU A 5 -4.49 -30.00 -4.14
CA LEU A 5 -5.22 -28.76 -3.94
C LEU A 5 -5.94 -28.41 -5.24
N ALA A 6 -7.24 -28.10 -5.15
CA ALA A 6 -8.00 -27.67 -6.32
C ALA A 6 -7.35 -26.45 -6.97
N ASN A 7 -7.07 -26.52 -8.28
CA ASN A 7 -6.51 -25.40 -9.00
C ASN A 7 -7.55 -24.28 -9.14
N ARG A 8 -7.39 -23.20 -8.36
CA ARG A 8 -8.24 -21.99 -8.39
C ARG A 8 -7.68 -20.87 -9.28
N ILE A 9 -6.61 -21.13 -10.04
CA ILE A 9 -5.97 -20.10 -10.88
C ILE A 9 -6.92 -19.59 -11.98
N PRO A 10 -7.62 -20.44 -12.76
CA PRO A 10 -8.51 -19.96 -13.82
C PRO A 10 -9.66 -19.10 -13.31
N GLU A 11 -10.18 -19.42 -12.13
CA GLU A 11 -11.22 -18.63 -11.45
C GLU A 11 -10.70 -17.24 -11.10
N LYS A 12 -9.51 -17.15 -10.47
CA LYS A 12 -8.87 -15.87 -10.17
C LYS A 12 -8.56 -15.08 -11.45
N GLN A 13 -8.11 -15.72 -12.51
CA GLN A 13 -7.83 -15.05 -13.79
C GLN A 13 -9.09 -14.40 -14.38
N ARG A 14 -10.21 -15.12 -14.43
CA ARG A 14 -11.49 -14.56 -14.89
C ARG A 14 -11.94 -13.38 -14.04
N ILE A 15 -11.82 -13.48 -12.72
CA ILE A 15 -12.14 -12.37 -11.79
C ILE A 15 -11.25 -11.15 -12.07
N TYR A 16 -9.93 -11.33 -12.23
CA TYR A 16 -9.00 -10.22 -12.51
C TYR A 16 -9.20 -9.61 -13.90
N GLN A 17 -9.57 -10.42 -14.89
CA GLN A 17 -9.84 -9.96 -16.26
C GLN A 17 -11.19 -9.25 -16.39
N ALA A 18 -12.19 -9.63 -15.60
CA ALA A 18 -13.50 -8.98 -15.57
C ALA A 18 -13.50 -7.62 -14.85
N MET A 19 -12.46 -7.30 -14.08
CA MET A 19 -12.37 -6.05 -13.32
C MET A 19 -11.71 -4.94 -14.13
N SER A 20 -12.41 -3.81 -14.30
CA SER A 20 -11.85 -2.56 -14.85
C SER A 20 -10.96 -1.80 -13.88
N LYS A 21 -10.87 -2.24 -12.62
CA LYS A 21 -10.02 -1.61 -11.59
C LYS A 21 -8.53 -1.70 -11.97
N PRO A 22 -7.70 -0.73 -11.54
CA PRO A 22 -6.25 -0.85 -11.64
C PRO A 22 -5.74 -2.13 -11.00
N VAL A 23 -4.69 -2.73 -11.56
CA VAL A 23 -4.18 -4.06 -11.16
C VAL A 23 -3.93 -4.18 -9.65
N TYR A 24 -3.35 -3.15 -9.03
CA TYR A 24 -3.05 -3.12 -7.60
C TYR A 24 -4.30 -3.03 -6.69
N MET A 25 -5.46 -2.69 -7.25
CA MET A 25 -6.76 -2.66 -6.54
C MET A 25 -7.67 -3.86 -6.85
N ARG A 26 -7.28 -4.75 -7.77
CA ARG A 26 -8.07 -5.94 -8.13
C ARG A 26 -8.17 -7.00 -7.02
N PRO A 27 -7.15 -7.25 -6.18
CA PRO A 27 -7.29 -8.20 -5.08
C PRO A 27 -8.43 -7.80 -4.12
N PRO A 28 -9.18 -8.76 -3.56
CA PRO A 28 -10.28 -8.46 -2.64
C PRO A 28 -9.83 -7.71 -1.37
N ARG A 29 -8.59 -7.97 -0.92
CA ARG A 29 -7.98 -7.31 0.25
C ARG A 29 -7.13 -6.08 -0.11
N SER A 30 -7.12 -5.66 -1.38
CA SER A 30 -6.26 -4.57 -1.86
C SER A 30 -6.46 -3.27 -1.08
N LYS A 31 -7.71 -2.90 -0.77
CA LYS A 31 -8.02 -1.68 -0.01
C LYS A 31 -7.30 -1.63 1.34
N LEU A 32 -7.28 -2.75 2.07
CA LEU A 32 -6.60 -2.82 3.36
C LEU A 32 -5.11 -2.53 3.22
N TYR A 33 -4.44 -3.16 2.25
CA TYR A 33 -3.01 -2.98 2.01
C TYR A 33 -2.65 -1.61 1.44
N VAL A 34 -3.41 -1.13 0.45
CA VAL A 34 -3.14 0.14 -0.23
C VAL A 34 -3.38 1.30 0.72
N TYR A 35 -4.47 1.28 1.49
CA TYR A 35 -4.78 2.37 2.41
C TYR A 35 -3.85 2.39 3.62
N SER A 36 -3.46 1.23 4.16
CA SER A 36 -2.48 1.19 5.24
C SER A 36 -1.12 1.71 4.78
N TYR A 37 -0.69 1.33 3.57
CA TYR A 37 0.52 1.86 2.96
C TYR A 37 0.48 3.39 2.84
N TYR A 38 -0.57 3.96 2.24
CA TYR A 38 -0.68 5.40 2.08
C TYR A 38 -0.81 6.15 3.43
N GLY A 39 -1.49 5.56 4.42
CA GLY A 39 -1.57 6.12 5.76
C GLY A 39 -0.20 6.23 6.41
N LEU A 40 0.56 5.13 6.44
CA LEU A 40 1.92 5.11 6.99
C LEU A 40 2.87 6.03 6.22
N PHE A 41 2.81 6.01 4.89
CA PHE A 41 3.61 6.88 4.05
C PHE A 41 3.37 8.35 4.38
N THR A 42 2.11 8.76 4.50
CA THR A 42 1.73 10.14 4.81
C THR A 42 2.26 10.57 6.17
N VAL A 43 2.10 9.73 7.20
CA VAL A 43 2.60 10.01 8.55
C VAL A 43 4.12 10.18 8.55
N VAL A 44 4.85 9.28 7.87
CA VAL A 44 6.31 9.35 7.77
C VAL A 44 6.73 10.61 7.02
N SER A 45 6.14 10.91 5.86
CA SER A 45 6.47 12.10 5.07
C SER A 45 6.23 13.39 5.84
N MET A 46 5.10 13.50 6.55
CA MET A 46 4.81 14.66 7.40
C MET A 46 5.84 14.80 8.53
N GLY A 47 6.22 13.69 9.18
CA GLY A 47 7.27 13.67 10.18
C GLY A 47 8.61 14.15 9.62
N THR A 48 9.02 13.64 8.46
CA THR A 48 10.25 14.08 7.78
C THR A 48 10.21 15.57 7.48
N LEU A 49 9.15 16.07 6.85
CA LEU A 49 9.02 17.50 6.51
C LEU A 49 9.05 18.39 7.76
N PHE A 50 8.37 17.99 8.83
CA PHE A 50 8.36 18.71 10.10
C PHE A 50 9.75 18.77 10.74
N GLN A 51 10.48 17.66 10.75
CA GLN A 51 11.84 17.64 11.26
C GLN A 51 12.79 18.48 10.40
N THR A 52 12.67 18.39 9.07
CA THR A 52 13.44 19.26 8.16
C THR A 52 13.15 20.74 8.42
N TYR A 53 11.89 21.11 8.66
CA TYR A 53 11.53 22.48 9.00
C TYR A 53 12.16 22.96 10.32
N GLN A 54 12.16 22.10 11.35
CA GLN A 54 12.85 22.41 12.61
C GLN A 54 14.37 22.57 12.43
N LEU A 55 15.00 21.73 11.60
CA LEU A 55 16.42 21.84 11.29
C LEU A 55 16.74 23.16 10.57
N ILE A 56 15.90 23.59 9.63
CA ILE A 56 16.09 24.85 8.88
C ILE A 56 15.91 26.07 9.77
N ARG A 57 14.87 26.10 10.62
CA ARG A 57 14.66 27.25 11.52
C ARG A 57 15.70 27.36 12.64
N GLY A 58 16.40 26.28 12.94
CA GLY A 58 17.25 26.19 14.11
C GLY A 58 16.43 26.15 15.41
N LYS A 59 17.00 25.56 16.46
CA LYS A 59 16.49 25.75 17.82
C LYS A 59 17.01 27.09 18.35
N PRO A 60 16.22 27.91 19.06
CA PRO A 60 16.80 28.97 19.86
C PRO A 60 17.81 28.34 20.82
N ALA A 61 19.05 28.82 20.81
CA ALA A 61 20.04 28.47 21.81
C ALA A 61 19.55 29.07 23.14
N GLU A 62 19.38 28.23 24.15
CA GLU A 62 19.45 28.70 25.54
C GLU A 62 20.88 29.16 25.85
#